data_AF-A0A925B648-F1
#
_entry.id   AF-A0A925B648-F1
#
_cell.length_a   1.000
_cell.length_b   1.000
_cell.length_c   1.000
_cell.angle_alpha   90.00
_cell.angle_beta   90.00
_cell.angle_gamma   90.00
#
_symmetry.space_group_name_H-M   'P 1'
#
loop_
_entity.id
_entity.type
_entity.pdbx_description
1 polymer ?
#
loop_
_entity_poly.entity_id
_entity_poly.type
_entity_poly.pdbx_seq_one_letter_code
_entity_poly.pdbx_strand_id
1 'polypeptide(L)'
;MNDSEFYSREYNNRELVPDNATWVDHWVQDSARARATMTSHLDQRYGESPGETIDIFPARKGDGSCMMFIHGGYWRSRDKSDFSFLAPAWVDAGVSLAVVNYDLCPQVTVEEIVLQMLRASRWLWLNAEEYGMDEDRLYVSGHSAGGHLTAMMMAAVWPAFDRRLPRDLFKGGLAISGIYDLRPLVQADWLNTDLRLDEESALKVSPAFMPAATRAPVMTCVGGDESSEFRRQNALLRERWRGAFAGDIPMPGT
;
A
#
# COMPACT_ATOMS: atom_id res chain seq x y z
N MET A 1 -30.85 -8.63 -4.76
CA MET A 1 -29.54 -8.10 -5.14
C MET A 1 -28.73 -9.29 -5.62
N ASN A 2 -28.32 -9.30 -6.89
CA ASN A 2 -27.39 -10.32 -7.38
C ASN A 2 -25.97 -10.03 -6.87
N ASP A 3 -25.04 -10.98 -6.99
CA ASP A 3 -23.69 -10.83 -6.45
C ASP A 3 -22.95 -9.62 -7.04
N SER A 4 -23.15 -9.33 -8.33
CA SER A 4 -22.51 -8.18 -9.00
C SER A 4 -23.00 -6.83 -8.46
N GLU A 5 -24.31 -6.67 -8.26
CA GLU A 5 -24.90 -5.46 -7.64
C GLU A 5 -24.40 -5.27 -6.21
N PHE A 6 -24.29 -6.37 -5.45
CA PHE A 6 -23.80 -6.36 -4.08
C PHE A 6 -22.34 -5.87 -4.04
N TYR A 7 -21.44 -6.54 -4.76
CA TYR A 7 -20.02 -6.16 -4.75
C TYR A 7 -19.79 -4.79 -5.37
N SER A 8 -20.56 -4.41 -6.40
CA SER A 8 -20.47 -3.08 -6.98
C SER A 8 -20.74 -1.98 -5.95
N ARG A 9 -21.75 -2.17 -5.10
CA ARG A 9 -22.07 -1.23 -4.02
C ARG A 9 -21.02 -1.26 -2.89
N GLU A 10 -20.68 -2.45 -2.41
CA GLU A 10 -19.79 -2.59 -1.23
C GLU A 10 -18.36 -2.11 -1.49
N TYR A 11 -17.89 -2.11 -2.74
CA TYR A 11 -16.57 -1.60 -3.12
C TYR A 11 -16.59 -0.15 -3.63
N ASN A 12 -17.75 0.50 -3.74
CA ASN A 12 -17.82 1.90 -4.19
C ASN A 12 -17.68 2.90 -3.04
N ASN A 13 -16.45 3.09 -2.55
CA ASN A 13 -16.16 4.04 -1.46
C ASN A 13 -16.51 5.50 -1.78
N ARG A 14 -16.61 5.88 -3.06
CA ARG A 14 -16.98 7.26 -3.44
C ARG A 14 -18.45 7.56 -3.13
N GLU A 15 -19.33 6.57 -3.25
CA GLU A 15 -20.74 6.72 -2.87
C GLU A 15 -20.93 6.66 -1.35
N LEU A 16 -20.06 5.96 -0.64
CA LEU A 16 -20.13 5.81 0.82
C LEU A 16 -19.52 6.98 1.59
N VAL A 17 -18.69 7.82 0.95
CA VAL A 17 -18.05 8.98 1.57
C VAL A 17 -18.46 10.26 0.81
N PRO A 18 -19.50 10.99 1.26
CA PRO A 18 -20.06 12.15 0.55
C PRO A 18 -19.04 13.26 0.26
N ASP A 19 -18.11 13.51 1.19
CA ASP A 19 -17.11 14.60 1.09
C ASP A 19 -15.77 14.15 0.50
N ASN A 20 -15.73 13.02 -0.21
CA ASN A 20 -14.47 12.44 -0.72
C ASN A 20 -13.66 13.40 -1.61
N ALA A 21 -14.33 14.26 -2.39
CA ALA A 21 -13.67 15.23 -3.26
C ALA A 21 -12.91 16.28 -2.44
N THR A 22 -13.51 16.80 -1.37
CA THR A 22 -12.89 17.79 -0.49
C THR A 22 -11.66 17.21 0.22
N TRP A 23 -11.74 15.97 0.69
CA TRP A 23 -10.58 15.30 1.30
C TRP A 23 -9.43 15.13 0.32
N VAL A 24 -9.74 14.77 -0.92
CA VAL A 24 -8.74 14.64 -2.00
C VAL A 24 -8.08 15.99 -2.29
N ASP A 25 -8.85 17.07 -2.36
CA ASP A 25 -8.30 18.41 -2.59
C ASP A 25 -7.36 18.83 -1.47
N HIS A 26 -7.70 18.51 -0.21
CA HIS A 26 -6.81 18.75 0.93
C HIS A 26 -5.52 17.94 0.81
N TRP A 27 -5.59 16.64 0.46
CA TRP A 27 -4.41 15.80 0.27
C TRP A 27 -3.47 16.37 -0.78
N VAL A 28 -4.01 16.81 -1.92
CA VAL A 28 -3.22 17.40 -3.02
C VAL A 28 -2.55 18.71 -2.58
N GLN A 29 -3.31 19.60 -1.95
CA GLN A 29 -2.78 20.91 -1.50
C GLN A 29 -1.70 20.75 -0.43
N ASP A 30 -1.94 19.90 0.57
CA ASP A 30 -0.99 19.66 1.65
C ASP A 30 0.25 18.89 1.16
N SER A 31 0.08 17.98 0.18
CA SER A 31 1.20 17.31 -0.46
C SER A 31 2.06 18.25 -1.28
N ALA A 32 1.44 19.14 -2.05
CA ALA A 32 2.17 20.19 -2.77
C ALA A 32 2.95 21.08 -1.80
N ARG A 33 2.37 21.45 -0.65
CA ARG A 33 3.06 22.20 0.41
C ARG A 33 4.25 21.41 0.97
N ALA A 34 4.08 20.13 1.29
CA ALA A 34 5.17 19.29 1.79
C ALA A 34 6.33 19.20 0.78
N ARG A 35 6.04 18.92 -0.49
CA ARG A 35 7.04 18.86 -1.57
C ARG A 35 7.78 20.18 -1.78
N ALA A 36 7.10 21.32 -1.63
CA ALA A 36 7.70 22.64 -1.83
C ALA A 36 8.56 23.13 -0.63
N THR A 37 8.30 22.63 0.57
CA THR A 37 8.88 23.20 1.81
C THR A 37 9.82 22.27 2.55
N MET A 38 9.71 20.95 2.35
CA MET A 38 10.54 19.95 3.01
C MET A 38 11.73 19.56 2.15
N THR A 39 12.80 19.11 2.80
CA THR A 39 13.88 18.38 2.12
C THR A 39 13.29 17.10 1.52
N SER A 40 13.45 16.92 0.22
CA SER A 40 12.92 15.77 -0.50
C SER A 40 13.76 15.42 -1.72
N HIS A 41 13.75 14.14 -2.09
CA HIS A 41 14.29 13.60 -3.32
C HIS A 41 13.11 13.06 -4.12
N LEU A 42 12.61 13.86 -5.05
CA LEU A 42 11.40 13.54 -5.80
C LEU A 42 11.75 12.73 -7.05
N ASP A 43 10.81 11.89 -7.48
CA ASP A 43 10.81 11.18 -8.76
C ASP A 43 12.06 10.30 -8.99
N GLN A 44 12.59 9.72 -7.90
CA GLN A 44 13.68 8.75 -8.01
C GLN A 44 13.17 7.50 -8.72
N ARG A 45 13.88 7.02 -9.74
CA ARG A 45 13.45 5.87 -10.53
C ARG A 45 13.90 4.57 -9.88
N TYR A 46 12.95 3.69 -9.57
CA TYR A 46 13.25 2.33 -9.11
C TYR A 46 13.14 1.28 -10.22
N GLY A 47 12.56 1.66 -11.37
CA GLY A 47 12.38 0.80 -12.54
C GLY A 47 12.30 1.60 -13.84
N GLU A 48 11.94 0.92 -14.92
CA GLU A 48 11.98 1.47 -16.28
C GLU A 48 10.68 2.15 -16.69
N SER A 49 9.55 1.70 -16.15
CA SER A 49 8.25 2.26 -16.51
C SER A 49 8.05 3.69 -15.98
N PRO A 50 7.15 4.48 -16.60
CA PRO A 50 6.86 5.84 -16.14
C PRO A 50 6.38 5.93 -14.70
N GLY A 51 5.53 4.99 -14.25
CA GLY A 51 5.02 4.93 -12.89
C GLY A 51 6.03 4.42 -11.86
N GLU A 52 7.18 3.87 -12.28
CA GLU A 52 8.17 3.28 -11.37
C GLU A 52 9.08 4.33 -10.71
N THR A 53 8.45 5.17 -9.89
CA THR A 53 9.08 6.29 -9.20
C THR A 53 8.78 6.30 -7.71
N ILE A 54 9.70 6.84 -6.92
CA ILE A 54 9.59 6.94 -5.46
C ILE A 54 10.08 8.33 -5.01
N ASP A 55 9.33 8.94 -4.08
CA ASP A 55 9.72 10.19 -3.42
C ASP A 55 10.28 9.87 -2.04
N ILE A 56 11.45 10.41 -1.70
CA ILE A 56 12.07 10.22 -0.39
C ILE A 56 12.06 11.54 0.38
N PHE A 57 11.51 11.49 1.59
CA PHE A 57 11.52 12.57 2.57
C PHE A 57 12.38 12.12 3.76
N PRO A 58 13.69 12.45 3.78
CA PRO A 58 14.59 11.96 4.81
C PRO A 58 14.32 12.64 6.16
N ALA A 59 14.35 11.86 7.23
CA ALA A 59 14.32 12.40 8.59
C ALA A 59 15.59 13.19 8.88
N ARG A 60 15.44 14.39 9.49
CA ARG A 60 16.60 15.23 9.85
C ARG A 60 17.40 14.69 11.03
N LYS A 61 16.72 13.97 11.93
CA LYS A 61 17.25 13.30 13.11
C LYS A 61 16.44 12.02 13.29
N GLY A 62 17.09 10.90 13.54
CA GLY A 62 16.42 9.62 13.63
C GLY A 62 17.43 8.50 13.83
N ASP A 63 16.92 7.29 13.92
CA ASP A 63 17.71 6.06 14.05
C ASP A 63 17.92 5.35 12.70
N GLY A 64 17.58 6.01 11.59
CA GLY A 64 17.62 5.45 10.24
C GLY A 64 16.32 4.75 9.82
N SER A 65 15.29 4.70 10.68
CA SER A 65 14.02 4.08 10.30
C SER A 65 13.37 4.75 9.10
N CYS A 66 12.80 3.94 8.20
CA CYS A 66 12.05 4.40 7.04
C CYS A 66 10.70 3.69 6.94
N MET A 67 9.65 4.48 6.75
CA MET A 67 8.33 4.00 6.35
C MET A 67 8.18 4.11 4.83
N MET A 68 8.03 2.99 4.15
CA MET A 68 7.56 2.95 2.76
C MET A 68 6.03 3.03 2.75
N PHE A 69 5.47 4.05 2.12
CA PHE A 69 4.03 4.21 1.95
C PHE A 69 3.61 3.92 0.51
N ILE A 70 2.63 3.04 0.34
CA ILE A 70 2.04 2.66 -0.95
C ILE A 70 0.63 3.25 -1.02
N HIS A 71 0.35 4.04 -2.05
CA HIS A 71 -0.94 4.70 -2.17
C HIS A 71 -2.08 3.76 -2.59
N GLY A 72 -3.31 4.25 -2.41
CA GLY A 72 -4.54 3.58 -2.84
C GLY A 72 -4.98 4.00 -4.24
N GLY A 73 -6.28 3.86 -4.53
CA GLY A 73 -6.86 4.24 -5.82
C GLY A 73 -7.21 3.05 -6.72
N TYR A 74 -7.50 1.89 -6.11
CA TYR A 74 -7.97 0.70 -6.81
C TYR A 74 -7.03 0.24 -7.95
N TRP A 75 -5.72 0.40 -7.79
CA TRP A 75 -4.70 0.07 -8.80
C TRP A 75 -4.86 0.76 -10.17
N ARG A 76 -5.84 1.67 -10.32
CA ARG A 76 -6.22 2.28 -11.60
C ARG A 76 -6.26 3.80 -11.57
N SER A 77 -5.92 4.39 -10.42
CA SER A 77 -5.94 5.84 -10.22
C SER A 77 -4.97 6.25 -9.12
N ARG A 78 -4.74 7.57 -9.04
CA ARG A 78 -3.85 8.27 -8.11
C ARG A 78 -2.38 8.23 -8.52
N ASP A 79 -1.62 9.08 -7.85
CA ASP A 79 -0.18 9.23 -7.98
C ASP A 79 0.41 9.46 -6.59
N LYS A 80 1.66 9.05 -6.36
CA LYS A 80 2.38 9.31 -5.10
C LYS A 80 2.37 10.77 -4.65
N SER A 81 2.29 11.72 -5.59
CA SER A 81 2.28 13.15 -5.29
C SER A 81 1.01 13.63 -4.58
N ASP A 82 -0.07 12.84 -4.56
CA ASP A 82 -1.26 13.10 -3.76
C ASP A 82 -1.04 12.80 -2.26
N PHE A 83 0.05 12.11 -1.88
CA PHE A 83 0.25 11.55 -0.54
C PHE A 83 1.48 12.07 0.21
N SER A 84 2.22 13.04 -0.35
CA SER A 84 3.35 13.67 0.34
C SER A 84 2.94 14.42 1.62
N PHE A 85 1.64 14.71 1.82
CA PHE A 85 1.11 15.31 3.05
C PHE A 85 1.40 14.47 4.31
N LEU A 86 1.74 13.18 4.15
CA LEU A 86 2.14 12.30 5.24
C LEU A 86 3.57 12.61 5.76
N ALA A 87 4.42 13.22 4.94
CA ALA A 87 5.84 13.41 5.24
C ALA A 87 6.12 14.19 6.54
N PRO A 88 5.43 15.31 6.84
CA PRO A 88 5.69 16.07 8.06
C PRO A 88 5.59 15.22 9.33
N ALA A 89 4.53 14.42 9.47
CA ALA A 89 4.30 13.62 10.67
C ALA A 89 5.40 12.58 10.90
N TRP A 90 5.84 11.89 9.84
CA TRP A 90 6.90 10.89 9.94
C TRP A 90 8.27 11.52 10.16
N VAL A 91 8.61 12.55 9.40
CA VAL A 91 9.91 13.23 9.49
C VAL A 91 10.08 13.91 10.85
N ASP A 92 9.03 14.53 11.40
CA ASP A 92 9.06 15.14 12.73
C ASP A 92 9.19 14.10 13.85
N ALA A 93 8.67 12.88 13.62
CA ALA A 93 8.87 11.73 14.51
C ALA A 93 10.27 11.07 14.35
N GLY A 94 11.09 11.57 13.43
CA GLY A 94 12.43 11.06 13.17
C GLY A 94 12.48 9.80 12.30
N VAL A 95 11.44 9.55 11.52
CA VAL A 95 11.33 8.43 10.57
C VAL A 95 11.27 8.98 9.15
N SER A 96 12.14 8.49 8.27
CA SER A 96 12.11 8.85 6.85
C SER A 96 10.84 8.31 6.20
N LEU A 97 10.26 9.04 5.25
CA LEU A 97 9.10 8.57 4.49
C LEU A 97 9.49 8.36 3.03
N ALA A 98 9.24 7.16 2.51
CA ALA A 98 9.38 6.83 1.10
C ALA A 98 7.99 6.61 0.48
N VAL A 99 7.54 7.51 -0.39
CA VAL A 99 6.21 7.43 -1.02
C VAL A 99 6.36 6.85 -2.43
N VAL A 100 5.82 5.66 -2.65
CA VAL A 100 6.03 4.88 -3.88
C VAL A 100 4.86 5.11 -4.86
N ASN A 101 5.19 5.30 -6.13
CA ASN A 101 4.24 5.29 -7.25
C ASN A 101 4.31 3.96 -8.01
N TYR A 102 3.34 3.67 -8.86
CA TYR A 102 3.35 2.50 -9.76
C TYR A 102 2.51 2.77 -11.02
N ASP A 103 2.69 1.96 -12.06
CA ASP A 103 1.83 2.01 -13.24
C ASP A 103 0.42 1.53 -12.90
N LEU A 104 -0.57 2.00 -13.65
CA LEU A 104 -1.98 1.75 -13.35
C LEU A 104 -2.61 0.75 -14.32
N CYS A 105 -3.62 0.03 -13.85
CA CYS A 105 -4.55 -0.68 -14.72
C CYS A 105 -5.37 0.31 -15.56
N PRO A 106 -5.72 -0.02 -16.83
CA PRO A 106 -5.49 -1.30 -17.52
C PRO A 106 -4.14 -1.39 -18.28
N GLN A 107 -3.24 -0.43 -18.14
CA GLN A 107 -1.95 -0.43 -18.86
C GLN A 107 -1.05 -1.58 -18.40
N VAL A 108 -1.12 -1.93 -17.11
CA VAL A 108 -0.47 -3.09 -16.51
C VAL A 108 -1.50 -3.94 -15.75
N THR A 109 -1.15 -5.18 -15.42
CA THR A 109 -1.99 -6.03 -14.56
C THR A 109 -1.74 -5.74 -13.08
N VAL A 110 -2.67 -6.13 -12.21
CA VAL A 110 -2.43 -6.06 -10.75
C VAL A 110 -1.19 -6.87 -10.34
N GLU A 111 -0.94 -8.01 -11.01
CA GLU A 111 0.27 -8.81 -10.80
C GLU A 111 1.54 -8.03 -11.13
N GLU A 112 1.57 -7.30 -12.25
CA GLU A 112 2.72 -6.45 -12.58
C GLU A 112 2.91 -5.31 -11.56
N ILE A 113 1.83 -4.74 -11.03
CA ILE A 113 1.92 -3.75 -9.95
C ILE A 113 2.54 -4.36 -8.69
N VAL A 114 2.21 -5.61 -8.34
CA VAL A 114 2.89 -6.32 -7.25
C VAL A 114 4.39 -6.46 -7.54
N LEU A 115 4.77 -6.83 -8.77
CA LEU A 115 6.18 -6.93 -9.17
C LEU A 115 6.90 -5.58 -9.12
N GLN A 116 6.22 -4.48 -9.48
CA GLN A 116 6.72 -3.12 -9.32
C GLN A 116 6.99 -2.79 -7.85
N MET A 117 6.13 -3.20 -6.92
CA MET A 117 6.35 -3.00 -5.48
C MET A 117 7.52 -3.82 -4.95
N LEU A 118 7.75 -5.04 -5.46
CA LEU A 118 8.96 -5.80 -5.14
C LEU A 118 10.23 -5.08 -5.62
N ARG A 119 10.20 -4.50 -6.82
CA ARG A 119 11.31 -3.69 -7.36
C ARG A 119 11.55 -2.42 -6.55
N ALA A 120 10.48 -1.70 -6.18
CA ALA A 120 10.56 -0.52 -5.32
C ALA A 120 11.17 -0.85 -3.95
N SER A 121 10.72 -1.94 -3.32
CA SER A 121 11.24 -2.40 -2.01
C SER A 121 12.72 -2.77 -2.08
N ARG A 122 13.12 -3.49 -3.14
CA ARG A 122 14.53 -3.81 -3.42
C ARG A 122 15.36 -2.55 -3.63
N TRP A 123 14.86 -1.58 -4.41
CA TRP A 123 15.54 -0.33 -4.65
C TRP A 123 15.71 0.46 -3.36
N LEU A 124 14.67 0.55 -2.53
CA LEU A 124 14.72 1.24 -1.25
C LEU A 124 15.78 0.61 -0.33
N TRP A 125 15.83 -0.72 -0.25
CA TRP A 125 16.85 -1.44 0.51
C TRP A 125 18.27 -1.18 0.00
N LEU A 126 18.48 -1.20 -1.32
CA LEU A 126 19.81 -0.97 -1.92
C LEU A 126 20.32 0.47 -1.78
N ASN A 127 19.42 1.44 -1.68
CA ASN A 127 19.76 2.88 -1.64
C ASN A 127 19.48 3.51 -0.27
N ALA A 128 19.22 2.71 0.77
CA ALA A 128 18.83 3.21 2.09
C ALA A 128 19.88 4.20 2.65
N GLU A 129 21.14 3.80 2.64
CA GLU A 129 22.26 4.58 3.18
C GLU A 129 22.42 5.94 2.48
N GLU A 130 22.15 6.02 1.17
CA GLU A 130 22.25 7.27 0.38
C GLU A 130 21.32 8.37 0.93
N TYR A 131 20.17 7.99 1.48
CA TYR A 131 19.19 8.92 2.04
C TYR A 131 19.22 8.95 3.58
N GLY A 132 20.27 8.43 4.21
CA GLY A 132 20.43 8.39 5.66
C GLY A 132 19.47 7.42 6.37
N MET A 133 19.02 6.39 5.67
CA MET A 133 18.17 5.32 6.18
C MET A 133 19.01 4.08 6.48
N ASP A 134 18.57 3.27 7.43
CA ASP A 134 19.14 1.97 7.77
C ASP A 134 18.34 0.89 7.03
N GLU A 135 18.99 0.12 6.16
CA GLU A 135 18.32 -0.93 5.38
C GLU A 135 17.74 -2.07 6.23
N ASP A 136 18.17 -2.18 7.50
CA ASP A 136 17.61 -3.09 8.50
C ASP A 136 16.48 -2.45 9.33
N ARG A 137 16.02 -1.24 8.98
CA ARG A 137 14.91 -0.54 9.66
C ARG A 137 13.85 -0.04 8.69
N LEU A 138 13.53 -0.86 7.69
CA LEU A 138 12.46 -0.57 6.74
C LEU A 138 11.13 -1.11 7.24
N TYR A 139 10.07 -0.31 7.10
CA TYR A 139 8.69 -0.66 7.39
C TYR A 139 7.83 -0.37 6.15
N VAL A 140 6.69 -1.04 6.03
CA VAL A 140 5.78 -0.81 4.90
C VAL A 140 4.36 -0.52 5.39
N SER A 141 3.72 0.44 4.77
CA SER A 141 2.31 0.74 5.00
C SER A 141 1.64 1.15 3.70
N GLY A 142 0.32 1.10 3.69
CA GLY A 142 -0.42 1.55 2.53
C GLY A 142 -1.92 1.51 2.76
N HIS A 143 -2.63 2.29 1.96
CA HIS A 143 -4.06 2.51 2.09
C HIS A 143 -4.84 1.90 0.93
N SER A 144 -5.93 1.19 1.22
CA SER A 144 -6.82 0.58 0.22
C SER A 144 -6.05 -0.41 -0.67
N ALA A 145 -5.94 -0.15 -1.98
CA ALA A 145 -5.05 -0.90 -2.87
C ALA A 145 -3.59 -0.95 -2.36
N GLY A 146 -3.10 0.11 -1.70
CA GLY A 146 -1.80 0.10 -1.04
C GLY A 146 -1.75 -0.78 0.21
N GLY A 147 -2.89 -0.97 0.90
CA GLY A 147 -3.00 -1.92 2.01
C GLY A 147 -2.92 -3.37 1.54
N HIS A 148 -3.52 -3.66 0.37
CA HIS A 148 -3.29 -4.92 -0.35
C HIS A 148 -1.81 -5.11 -0.69
N LEU A 149 -1.18 -4.12 -1.32
CA LEU A 149 0.22 -4.19 -1.73
C LEU A 149 1.16 -4.33 -0.53
N THR A 150 0.84 -3.68 0.60
CA THR A 150 1.54 -3.86 1.87
C THR A 150 1.50 -5.32 2.32
N ALA A 151 0.32 -5.96 2.29
CA ALA A 151 0.21 -7.38 2.60
C ALA A 151 0.99 -8.24 1.59
N MET A 152 0.97 -7.91 0.30
CA MET A 152 1.82 -8.60 -0.69
C MET A 152 3.32 -8.50 -0.35
N MET A 153 3.81 -7.34 0.09
CA MET A 153 5.21 -7.16 0.50
C MET A 153 5.56 -7.97 1.76
N MET A 154 4.62 -8.12 2.70
CA MET A 154 4.79 -8.96 3.89
C MET A 154 4.70 -10.47 3.57
N ALA A 155 4.05 -10.83 2.44
CA ALA A 155 3.99 -12.20 1.93
C ALA A 155 5.19 -12.56 1.01
N ALA A 156 5.99 -11.57 0.62
CA ALA A 156 7.06 -11.77 -0.35
C ALA A 156 8.21 -12.62 0.20
N VAL A 157 8.63 -13.62 -0.57
CA VAL A 157 9.84 -14.40 -0.29
C VAL A 157 11.05 -13.67 -0.89
N TRP A 158 11.54 -12.65 -0.18
CA TRP A 158 12.57 -11.73 -0.70
C TRP A 158 13.80 -12.41 -1.32
N PRO A 159 14.41 -13.45 -0.71
CA PRO A 159 15.56 -14.12 -1.33
C PRO A 159 15.25 -14.88 -2.64
N ALA A 160 13.98 -15.19 -2.90
CA ALA A 160 13.55 -15.78 -4.17
C ALA A 160 13.44 -14.72 -5.28
N PHE A 161 13.11 -13.48 -4.92
CA PHE A 161 13.08 -12.34 -5.84
C PHE A 161 14.49 -11.82 -6.14
N ASP A 162 15.31 -11.60 -5.11
CA ASP A 162 16.73 -11.27 -5.22
C ASP A 162 17.50 -11.87 -4.05
N ARG A 163 18.47 -12.75 -4.35
CA ARG A 163 19.23 -13.53 -3.36
C ARG A 163 19.99 -12.70 -2.34
N ARG A 164 20.21 -11.40 -2.59
CA ARG A 164 20.89 -10.47 -1.69
C ARG A 164 19.97 -9.93 -0.60
N LEU A 165 18.67 -9.95 -0.81
CA LEU A 165 17.71 -9.36 0.12
C LEU A 165 17.51 -10.25 1.36
N PRO A 166 17.38 -9.65 2.56
CA PRO A 166 17.07 -10.40 3.77
C PRO A 166 15.64 -10.95 3.73
N ARG A 167 15.39 -12.05 4.46
CA ARG A 167 14.05 -12.65 4.56
C ARG A 167 13.03 -11.71 5.18
N ASP A 168 13.48 -10.84 6.07
CA ASP A 168 12.72 -9.88 6.85
C ASP A 168 13.06 -8.45 6.38
N LEU A 169 13.03 -8.21 5.06
CA LEU A 169 13.28 -6.88 4.48
C LEU A 169 12.47 -5.79 5.19
N PHE A 170 11.18 -6.03 5.39
CA PHE A 170 10.35 -5.17 6.22
C PHE A 170 10.26 -5.71 7.65
N LYS A 171 10.54 -4.84 8.62
CA LYS A 171 10.49 -5.11 10.07
C LYS A 171 9.09 -4.97 10.65
N GLY A 172 8.13 -4.48 9.86
CA GLY A 172 6.71 -4.46 10.20
C GLY A 172 5.87 -3.92 9.05
N GLY A 173 4.59 -4.29 9.04
CA GLY A 173 3.61 -3.88 8.04
C GLY A 173 2.36 -3.26 8.68
N LEU A 174 1.86 -2.15 8.13
CA LEU A 174 0.56 -1.58 8.49
C LEU A 174 -0.34 -1.48 7.25
N ALA A 175 -1.30 -2.41 7.13
CA ALA A 175 -2.23 -2.43 6.01
C ALA A 175 -3.54 -1.71 6.41
N ILE A 176 -3.80 -0.55 5.79
CA ILE A 176 -4.91 0.34 6.11
C ILE A 176 -6.03 0.10 5.08
N SER A 177 -7.19 -0.36 5.55
CA SER A 177 -8.41 -0.55 4.75
C SER A 177 -8.17 -1.37 3.49
N GLY A 178 -7.35 -2.42 3.57
CA GLY A 178 -6.93 -3.21 2.41
C GLY A 178 -7.96 -4.22 1.91
N ILE A 179 -7.73 -4.72 0.68
CA ILE A 179 -8.51 -5.80 0.06
C ILE A 179 -7.58 -6.99 -0.12
N TYR A 180 -7.82 -8.09 0.59
CA TYR A 180 -6.85 -9.19 0.72
C TYR A 180 -7.29 -10.49 0.02
N ASP A 181 -8.58 -10.57 -0.32
CA ASP A 181 -9.17 -11.50 -1.28
C ASP A 181 -9.72 -10.68 -2.44
N LEU A 182 -9.10 -10.77 -3.61
CA LEU A 182 -9.46 -9.99 -4.80
C LEU A 182 -10.54 -10.67 -5.64
N ARG A 183 -10.90 -11.93 -5.36
CA ARG A 183 -11.91 -12.67 -6.15
C ARG A 183 -13.28 -11.98 -6.18
N PRO A 184 -13.79 -11.36 -5.09
CA PRO A 184 -15.01 -10.56 -5.15
C PRO A 184 -14.98 -9.43 -6.20
N LEU A 185 -13.80 -8.89 -6.51
CA LEU A 185 -13.68 -7.79 -7.48
C LEU A 185 -13.94 -8.26 -8.91
N VAL A 186 -13.84 -9.57 -9.20
CA VAL A 186 -14.19 -10.14 -10.51
C VAL A 186 -15.66 -9.85 -10.86
N GLN A 187 -16.52 -9.74 -9.85
CA GLN A 187 -17.96 -9.48 -9.97
C GLN A 187 -18.32 -7.97 -9.98
N ALA A 188 -17.37 -7.09 -9.68
CA ALA A 188 -17.58 -5.64 -9.62
C ALA A 188 -17.28 -5.01 -11.00
N ASP A 189 -18.23 -5.10 -11.94
CA ASP A 189 -18.04 -4.74 -13.36
C ASP A 189 -17.41 -3.36 -13.60
N TRP A 190 -17.85 -2.35 -12.84
CA TRP A 190 -17.36 -0.97 -12.94
C TRP A 190 -15.87 -0.84 -12.61
N LEU A 191 -15.33 -1.77 -11.83
CA LEU A 191 -13.93 -1.84 -11.44
C LEU A 191 -13.18 -2.84 -12.33
N ASN A 192 -13.76 -4.02 -12.56
CA ASN A 192 -13.10 -5.10 -13.27
C ASN A 192 -12.91 -4.84 -14.78
N THR A 193 -13.64 -3.87 -15.34
CA THR A 193 -13.39 -3.37 -16.71
C THR A 193 -11.95 -2.89 -16.89
N ASP A 194 -11.34 -2.31 -15.85
CA ASP A 194 -9.94 -1.88 -15.86
C ASP A 194 -8.99 -2.95 -15.31
N LEU A 195 -9.35 -3.61 -14.19
CA LEU A 195 -8.47 -4.59 -13.55
C LEU A 195 -8.29 -5.87 -14.38
N ARG A 196 -9.31 -6.24 -15.15
CA ARG A 196 -9.34 -7.43 -16.02
C ARG A 196 -8.97 -8.72 -15.29
N LEU A 197 -9.43 -8.85 -14.05
CA LEU A 197 -9.24 -10.04 -13.24
C LEU A 197 -10.24 -11.12 -13.65
N ASP A 198 -9.75 -12.35 -13.66
CA ASP A 198 -10.52 -13.58 -13.55
C ASP A 198 -10.26 -14.23 -12.18
N GLU A 199 -10.95 -15.33 -11.88
CA GLU A 199 -10.79 -16.04 -10.60
C GLU A 199 -9.35 -16.49 -10.33
N GLU A 200 -8.63 -16.92 -11.37
CA GLU A 200 -7.26 -17.42 -11.24
C GLU A 200 -6.28 -16.28 -10.94
N SER A 201 -6.30 -15.22 -11.74
CA SER A 201 -5.45 -14.04 -11.56
C SER A 201 -5.78 -13.32 -10.25
N ALA A 202 -7.06 -13.18 -9.89
CA ALA A 202 -7.47 -12.61 -8.60
C ALA A 202 -6.92 -13.43 -7.42
N LEU A 203 -7.01 -14.76 -7.48
CA LEU A 203 -6.45 -15.62 -6.43
C LEU A 203 -4.93 -15.49 -6.33
N LYS A 204 -4.21 -15.40 -7.46
CA LYS A 204 -2.74 -15.22 -7.49
C LYS A 204 -2.27 -13.96 -6.79
N VAL A 205 -3.09 -12.91 -6.75
CA VAL A 205 -2.78 -11.65 -6.05
C VAL A 205 -3.62 -11.46 -4.79
N SER A 206 -4.13 -12.52 -4.17
CA SER A 206 -4.90 -12.45 -2.92
C SER A 206 -4.03 -12.84 -1.70
N PRO A 207 -3.42 -11.88 -0.98
CA PRO A 207 -2.50 -12.19 0.11
C PRO A 207 -3.15 -12.94 1.29
N ALA A 208 -4.48 -12.87 1.44
CA ALA A 208 -5.20 -13.66 2.45
C ALA A 208 -5.02 -15.18 2.29
N PHE A 209 -4.67 -15.66 1.09
CA PHE A 209 -4.44 -17.08 0.82
C PHE A 209 -2.96 -17.43 0.65
N MET A 210 -2.07 -16.49 0.97
CA MET A 210 -0.63 -16.70 1.00
C MET A 210 -0.17 -16.84 2.46
N PRO A 211 0.82 -17.71 2.75
CA PRO A 211 1.48 -17.68 4.04
C PRO A 211 2.27 -16.37 4.17
N ALA A 212 2.25 -15.74 5.35
CA ALA A 212 3.20 -14.68 5.64
C ALA A 212 4.63 -15.24 5.52
N ALA A 213 5.48 -14.60 4.71
CA ALA A 213 6.85 -15.05 4.48
C ALA A 213 7.82 -14.59 5.58
N THR A 214 7.34 -13.71 6.48
CA THR A 214 8.08 -13.14 7.60
C THR A 214 7.35 -13.35 8.92
N ARG A 215 8.08 -13.23 10.03
CA ARG A 215 7.54 -13.14 11.40
C ARG A 215 7.41 -11.69 11.89
N ALA A 216 7.81 -10.72 11.07
CA ALA A 216 7.62 -9.32 11.37
C ALA A 216 6.14 -9.00 11.62
N PRO A 217 5.82 -8.14 12.61
CA PRO A 217 4.46 -7.82 12.98
C PRO A 217 3.69 -7.18 11.81
N VAL A 218 2.47 -7.67 11.58
CA VAL A 218 1.52 -7.09 10.64
C VAL A 218 0.34 -6.54 11.44
N MET A 219 0.11 -5.25 11.35
CA MET A 219 -1.04 -4.57 11.90
C MET A 219 -2.00 -4.19 10.77
N THR A 220 -3.28 -4.10 11.12
CA THR A 220 -4.33 -3.69 10.19
C THR A 220 -5.19 -2.60 10.80
N CYS A 221 -5.92 -1.86 9.97
CA CYS A 221 -7.05 -1.07 10.44
C CYS A 221 -8.09 -0.93 9.34
N VAL A 222 -9.33 -0.67 9.76
CA VAL A 222 -10.46 -0.41 8.88
C VAL A 222 -11.37 0.56 9.62
N GLY A 223 -11.89 1.58 8.93
CA GLY A 223 -12.79 2.57 9.51
C GLY A 223 -14.11 1.94 9.93
N GLY A 224 -14.65 2.39 11.07
CA GLY A 224 -15.91 1.89 11.62
C GLY A 224 -17.10 2.06 10.67
N ASP A 225 -17.08 3.15 9.89
CA ASP A 225 -18.11 3.49 8.91
C ASP A 225 -17.84 2.91 7.51
N GLU A 226 -16.74 2.16 7.31
CA GLU A 226 -16.48 1.49 6.04
C GLU A 226 -17.48 0.36 5.75
N SER A 227 -17.54 -0.07 4.49
CA SER A 227 -18.49 -1.08 4.03
C SER A 227 -18.33 -2.43 4.73
N SER A 228 -19.33 -3.29 4.59
CA SER A 228 -19.26 -4.63 5.17
C SER A 228 -18.13 -5.45 4.54
N GLU A 229 -17.83 -5.24 3.26
CA GLU A 229 -16.72 -5.92 2.58
C GLU A 229 -15.35 -5.46 3.09
N PHE A 230 -15.10 -4.17 3.30
CA PHE A 230 -13.82 -3.72 3.86
C PHE A 230 -13.59 -4.28 5.27
N ARG A 231 -14.63 -4.32 6.11
CA ARG A 231 -14.55 -4.96 7.43
C ARG A 231 -14.33 -6.48 7.33
N ARG A 232 -14.99 -7.16 6.38
CA ARG A 232 -14.79 -8.59 6.12
C ARG A 232 -13.36 -8.88 5.64
N GLN A 233 -12.81 -8.06 4.74
CA GLN A 233 -11.45 -8.17 4.24
C GLN A 233 -10.44 -8.03 5.39
N ASN A 234 -10.58 -7.00 6.23
CA ASN A 234 -9.73 -6.81 7.41
C ASN A 234 -9.76 -8.03 8.35
N ALA A 235 -10.97 -8.54 8.67
CA ALA A 235 -11.13 -9.74 9.49
C ALA A 235 -10.53 -11.00 8.84
N LEU A 236 -10.64 -11.13 7.51
CA LEU A 236 -10.07 -12.25 6.76
C LEU A 236 -8.55 -12.30 6.87
N LEU A 237 -7.86 -11.18 6.69
CA LEU A 237 -6.40 -11.17 6.81
C LEU A 237 -5.96 -11.57 8.22
N ARG A 238 -6.60 -11.00 9.24
CA ARG A 238 -6.39 -11.39 10.65
C ARG A 238 -6.57 -12.89 10.87
N GLU A 239 -7.62 -13.48 10.32
CA GLU A 239 -7.90 -14.91 10.46
C GLU A 239 -6.81 -15.77 9.81
N ARG A 240 -6.34 -15.36 8.64
CA ARG A 240 -5.41 -16.14 7.80
C ARG A 240 -3.95 -15.99 8.23
N TRP A 241 -3.58 -14.84 8.80
CA TRP A 241 -2.19 -14.48 9.12
C TRP A 241 -1.85 -14.56 10.61
N ARG A 242 -2.47 -15.48 11.36
CA ARG A 242 -2.32 -15.60 12.83
C ARG A 242 -0.86 -15.64 13.33
N GLY A 243 0.08 -16.13 12.52
CA GLY A 243 1.50 -16.23 12.90
C GLY A 243 2.29 -14.92 12.86
N ALA A 244 1.81 -13.92 12.11
CA ALA A 244 2.45 -12.60 11.97
C ALA A 244 1.54 -11.44 12.40
N PHE A 245 0.24 -11.69 12.57
CA PHE A 245 -0.74 -10.69 12.95
C PHE A 245 -0.48 -10.15 14.37
N ALA A 246 -0.28 -8.84 14.47
CA ALA A 246 0.07 -8.14 15.71
C ALA A 246 -1.10 -7.34 16.32
N GLY A 247 -2.14 -7.02 15.55
CA GLY A 247 -3.33 -6.36 16.06
C GLY A 247 -4.05 -5.47 15.06
N ASP A 248 -5.26 -5.08 15.43
CA ASP A 248 -6.05 -4.05 14.74
C ASP A 248 -5.85 -2.70 15.44
N ILE A 249 -5.53 -1.64 14.69
CA ILE A 249 -5.58 -0.26 15.21
C ILE A 249 -7.04 0.20 15.17
N PRO A 250 -7.66 0.58 16.30
CA PRO A 250 -9.04 1.05 16.32
C PRO A 250 -9.22 2.33 15.51
N MET A 251 -10.18 2.32 14.58
CA MET A 251 -10.61 3.48 13.80
C MET A 251 -12.12 3.62 13.95
N PRO A 252 -12.62 4.16 15.08
CA PRO A 252 -14.06 4.23 15.33
C PRO A 252 -14.77 5.08 14.28
N GLY A 253 -16.02 4.72 13.97
CA GLY A 253 -16.92 5.51 13.13
C GLY A 253 -17.41 6.78 13.83
N THR A 254 -18.16 7.58 13.09
CA THR A 254 -18.79 8.84 13.52
C THR A 254 -20.06 8.64 14.35
#